data_AF-A0A2E2U0N3-F1
#
_entry.id   AF-A0A2E2U0N3-F1
#
_cell.length_a   1.000
_cell.length_b   1.000
_cell.length_c   1.000
_cell.angle_alpha   90.00
_cell.angle_beta   90.00
_cell.angle_gamma   90.00
#
_symmetry.space_group_name_H-M   'P 1'
#
loop_
_entity.id
_entity.type
_entity.pdbx_description
1 polymer ?
#
loop_
_entity_poly.entity_id
_entity_poly.type
_entity_poly.pdbx_seq_one_letter_code
_entity_poly.pdbx_strand_id
1 'polypeptide(L)'
;MLLYILGIFWVLLGLLFLAFPEKVRKRIQRKGMKRVRQILFLFAWVIGGAFIAAAWDISSKVVSIFLIAIGVIAILKGMFMVKRSAAEKIIEWVSKISTNGLRGIAVLYILFGAALIGMSYLN
;
A
#
# COMPACT_ATOMS: atom_id res chain seq x y z
N MET A 1 -3.15 -18.44 -3.67
CA MET A 1 -2.52 -17.84 -4.88
C MET A 1 -2.57 -16.32 -4.92
N LEU A 2 -3.74 -15.68 -4.75
CA LEU A 2 -3.86 -14.20 -4.80
C LEU A 2 -3.09 -13.49 -3.67
N LEU A 3 -3.18 -14.01 -2.44
CA LEU A 3 -2.44 -13.50 -1.27
C LEU A 3 -0.92 -13.58 -1.44
N TYR A 4 -0.43 -14.65 -2.08
CA TYR A 4 1.00 -14.82 -2.39
C TYR A 4 1.51 -13.75 -3.36
N ILE A 5 0.76 -13.49 -4.45
CA ILE A 5 1.09 -12.45 -5.44
C ILE A 5 1.08 -11.06 -4.78
N LEU A 6 0.06 -10.80 -3.95
CA LEU A 6 -0.05 -9.58 -3.15
C LEU A 6 1.15 -9.44 -2.21
N GLY A 7 1.48 -10.48 -1.45
CA GLY A 7 2.60 -10.46 -0.52
C GLY A 7 3.94 -10.19 -1.22
N ILE A 8 4.21 -10.83 -2.37
CA ILE A 8 5.38 -10.53 -3.20
C ILE A 8 5.40 -9.07 -3.64
N PHE A 9 4.26 -8.53 -4.07
CA PHE A 9 4.17 -7.12 -4.47
C PHE A 9 4.60 -6.19 -3.32
N TRP A 10 4.12 -6.43 -2.10
CA TRP A 10 4.49 -5.66 -0.91
C TRP A 10 5.98 -5.78 -0.55
N VAL A 11 6.53 -6.99 -0.61
CA VAL A 11 7.97 -7.24 -0.37
C VAL A 11 8.83 -6.50 -1.40
N LEU A 12 8.50 -6.60 -2.69
CA LEU A 12 9.20 -5.90 -3.77
C LEU A 12 9.13 -4.38 -3.60
N LEU A 13 7.98 -3.85 -3.19
CA LEU A 13 7.81 -2.43 -2.92
C LEU A 13 8.69 -1.98 -1.76
N GLY A 14 8.69 -2.74 -0.66
CA GLY A 14 9.55 -2.47 0.49
C GLY A 14 11.03 -2.53 0.11
N LEU A 15 11.47 -3.56 -0.62
CA LEU A 15 12.84 -3.65 -1.16
C LEU A 15 13.21 -2.43 -2.00
N LEU A 16 12.30 -1.93 -2.84
CA LEU A 16 12.55 -0.74 -3.66
C LEU A 16 12.76 0.52 -2.80
N PHE A 17 11.94 0.70 -1.76
CA PHE A 17 12.07 1.82 -0.82
C PHE A 17 13.32 1.69 0.07
N LEU A 18 13.76 0.48 0.37
CA LEU A 18 14.95 0.22 1.17
C LEU A 18 16.25 0.42 0.37
N ALA A 19 16.29 -0.11 -0.86
CA ALA A 19 17.45 -0.06 -1.73
C ALA A 19 17.67 1.33 -2.35
N PHE A 20 16.60 2.05 -2.69
CA PHE A 20 16.71 3.34 -3.38
C PHE A 20 15.80 4.45 -2.81
N PRO A 21 15.86 4.74 -1.50
CA PRO A 21 14.96 5.70 -0.85
C PRO A 21 15.03 7.10 -1.48
N GLU A 22 16.23 7.58 -1.81
CA GLU A 22 16.40 8.90 -2.44
C GLU A 22 15.89 8.96 -3.88
N LYS A 23 16.08 7.88 -4.65
CA LYS A 23 15.58 7.82 -6.03
C LYS A 23 14.06 7.79 -6.02
N VAL A 24 13.46 7.07 -5.07
CA VAL A 24 11.99 7.05 -4.88
C VAL A 24 11.49 8.44 -4.50
N ARG A 25 12.11 9.10 -3.51
CA ARG A 25 11.77 10.48 -3.11
C ARG A 25 11.87 11.47 -4.27
N LYS A 26 13.01 11.51 -4.96
CA LYS A 26 13.22 12.37 -6.14
C LYS A 26 12.24 12.05 -7.27
N ARG A 27 11.90 10.77 -7.48
CA ARG A 27 10.95 10.36 -8.52
C ARG A 27 9.51 10.74 -8.16
N ILE A 28 9.12 10.70 -6.89
CA ILE A 28 7.81 11.20 -6.42
C ILE A 28 7.75 12.72 -6.55
N GLN A 29 8.80 13.44 -6.16
CA GLN A 29 8.90 14.89 -6.30
C GLN A 29 8.88 15.37 -7.76
N ARG A 30 9.57 14.67 -8.66
CA ARG A 30 9.60 15.00 -10.09
C ARG A 30 8.34 14.55 -10.84
N LYS A 31 7.59 13.59 -10.30
CA LYS A 31 6.35 13.12 -10.93
C LYS A 31 5.28 14.18 -10.70
N GLY A 32 4.77 14.73 -11.80
CA GLY A 32 3.62 15.62 -11.75
C GLY A 32 2.43 14.98 -11.04
N MET A 33 1.61 15.83 -10.44
CA MET A 33 0.48 15.47 -9.58
C MET A 33 -0.47 14.42 -10.18
N LYS A 34 -0.64 14.41 -11.50
CA LYS A 34 -1.44 13.39 -12.23
C LYS A 34 -0.88 11.97 -12.06
N ARG A 35 0.44 11.78 -12.07
CA ARG A 35 1.09 10.48 -11.85
C ARG A 35 1.06 10.04 -10.40
N VAL A 36 1.23 10.97 -9.45
CA VAL A 36 1.12 10.65 -8.01
C VAL A 36 -0.31 10.18 -7.69
N ARG A 37 -1.31 10.87 -8.26
CA ARG A 37 -2.72 10.47 -8.14
C ARG A 37 -2.99 9.06 -8.68
N GLN A 38 -2.43 8.71 -9.85
CA GLN A 38 -2.53 7.35 -10.40
C GLN A 38 -1.87 6.31 -9.51
N ILE A 39 -0.69 6.60 -8.94
CA ILE A 39 -0.01 5.67 -8.02
C ILE A 39 -0.83 5.45 -6.75
N LEU A 40 -1.38 6.52 -6.16
CA LEU A 40 -2.23 6.42 -4.97
C LEU A 40 -3.53 5.66 -5.24
N PHE A 41 -4.12 5.84 -6.41
CA PHE A 41 -5.28 5.07 -6.84
C PHE A 41 -4.94 3.58 -6.96
N LEU A 42 -3.80 3.25 -7.58
CA LEU A 42 -3.33 1.88 -7.74
C LEU A 42 -3.02 1.24 -6.38
N PHE A 43 -2.41 2.00 -5.46
CA PHE A 43 -2.22 1.59 -4.07
C PHE A 43 -3.53 1.33 -3.34
N ALA A 44 -4.53 2.19 -3.48
CA ALA A 44 -5.83 2.00 -2.85
C ALA A 44 -6.54 0.74 -3.36
N TRP A 45 -6.40 0.44 -4.66
CA TRP A 45 -6.88 -0.81 -5.26
C TRP A 45 -6.15 -2.03 -4.69
N VAL A 46 -4.82 -1.99 -4.64
CA VAL A 46 -4.02 -3.10 -4.11
C VAL A 46 -4.30 -3.33 -2.63
N ILE A 47 -4.30 -2.27 -1.81
CA ILE A 47 -4.60 -2.33 -0.38
C ILE A 47 -6.02 -2.84 -0.16
N GLY A 48 -7.02 -2.23 -0.81
CA GLY A 48 -8.40 -2.62 -0.60
C GLY A 48 -8.70 -4.03 -1.08
N GLY A 49 -8.11 -4.44 -2.21
CA GLY A 49 -8.15 -5.83 -2.68
C GLY A 49 -7.49 -6.79 -1.69
N ALA A 50 -6.36 -6.40 -1.08
CA ALA A 50 -5.71 -7.19 -0.03
C ALA A 50 -6.61 -7.39 1.19
N PHE A 51 -7.27 -6.33 1.66
CA PHE A 51 -8.18 -6.36 2.79
C PHE A 51 -9.40 -7.25 2.52
N ILE A 52 -9.98 -7.16 1.31
CA ILE A 52 -11.10 -8.01 0.91
C ILE A 52 -10.66 -9.47 0.78
N ALA A 53 -9.48 -9.74 0.21
CA ALA A 53 -8.96 -11.10 0.08
C ALA A 53 -8.63 -11.73 1.45
N ALA A 54 -8.04 -10.96 2.37
CA ALA A 54 -7.76 -11.40 3.73
C ALA A 54 -9.06 -11.68 4.52
N ALA A 55 -10.15 -11.00 4.18
CA ALA A 55 -11.43 -11.22 4.83
C ALA A 55 -12.07 -12.57 4.49
N TRP A 56 -11.81 -13.12 3.30
CA TRP A 56 -12.32 -14.44 2.91
C TRP A 56 -11.72 -15.59 3.71
N ASP A 57 -10.57 -15.36 4.32
CA ASP A 57 -9.81 -16.37 5.05
C ASP A 57 -10.13 -16.41 6.56
N ILE A 58 -10.88 -15.43 7.03
CA ILE A 58 -11.17 -15.28 8.46
C ILE A 58 -12.51 -15.93 8.77
N SER A 59 -12.45 -16.98 9.59
CA SER A 59 -13.61 -17.74 10.09
C SER A 59 -14.59 -16.88 10.91
N SER A 60 -14.12 -15.77 11.50
CA SER A 60 -14.99 -14.80 12.18
C SER A 60 -15.73 -13.91 11.18
N LYS A 61 -17.05 -14.14 11.04
CA LYS A 61 -17.94 -13.31 10.20
C LYS A 61 -17.86 -11.81 10.50
N VAL A 62 -17.71 -11.44 11.77
CA VAL A 62 -17.64 -10.02 12.19
C VAL A 62 -16.37 -9.36 11.67
N VAL A 63 -15.23 -10.03 11.81
CA VAL A 63 -13.92 -9.52 11.37
C VAL A 63 -13.84 -9.50 9.84
N SER A 64 -14.37 -10.52 9.18
CA SER A 64 -14.46 -10.59 7.72
C SER A 64 -15.26 -9.42 7.14
N ILE A 65 -16.47 -9.16 7.64
CA ILE A 65 -17.31 -8.03 7.19
C ILE A 65 -16.61 -6.69 7.42
N PHE A 66 -15.92 -6.53 8.55
CA PHE A 66 -15.21 -5.30 8.87
C PHE A 66 -14.02 -5.05 7.92
N LEU A 67 -13.25 -6.08 7.60
CA LEU A 67 -12.13 -5.98 6.65
C LEU A 67 -12.61 -5.74 5.21
N ILE A 68 -13.72 -6.36 4.79
CA ILE A 68 -14.35 -6.07 3.50
C ILE A 68 -14.80 -4.60 3.46
N ALA A 69 -15.48 -4.13 4.51
CA ALA A 69 -15.94 -2.74 4.57
C ALA A 69 -14.76 -1.75 4.52
N ILE A 70 -13.67 -2.01 5.25
CA ILE A 70 -12.44 -1.20 5.18
C ILE A 70 -11.84 -1.24 3.78
N GLY A 71 -11.74 -2.41 3.16
CA GLY A 71 -11.19 -2.57 1.82
C GLY A 71 -12.02 -1.84 0.76
N VAL A 72 -13.34 -1.97 0.81
CA VAL A 72 -14.27 -1.27 -0.08
C VAL A 72 -14.21 0.24 0.14
N ILE A 73 -14.18 0.72 1.39
CA ILE A 73 -14.01 2.14 1.71
C ILE A 73 -12.66 2.66 1.21
N ALA A 74 -11.59 1.88 1.31
CA ALA A 74 -10.27 2.24 0.80
C ALA A 74 -10.28 2.38 -0.73
N ILE A 75 -10.95 1.46 -1.44
CA ILE A 75 -11.11 1.52 -2.90
C ILE A 75 -11.97 2.72 -3.29
N LEU A 76 -13.14 2.92 -2.65
CA LEU A 76 -14.04 4.04 -2.94
C LEU A 76 -13.40 5.39 -2.64
N LYS A 77 -12.67 5.52 -1.52
CA LYS A 77 -11.86 6.72 -1.24
C LYS A 77 -10.69 6.86 -2.21
N GLY A 78 -10.07 5.77 -2.63
CA GLY A 78 -9.07 5.78 -3.70
C GLY A 78 -9.65 6.30 -5.02
N MET A 79 -10.88 5.92 -5.35
CA MET A 79 -11.55 6.29 -6.59
C MET A 79 -12.04 7.74 -6.61
N PHE A 80 -12.75 8.15 -5.56
CA PHE A 80 -13.39 9.48 -5.51
C PHE A 80 -12.55 10.54 -4.80
N MET A 81 -11.62 10.14 -3.92
CA MET A 81 -11.08 11.01 -2.87
C MET A 81 -9.56 11.15 -2.87
N VAL A 82 -8.86 10.73 -3.93
CA VAL A 82 -7.53 11.31 -4.21
C VAL A 82 -7.75 12.74 -4.71
N LYS A 83 -8.21 13.61 -3.80
CA LYS A 83 -8.29 15.05 -4.00
C LYS A 83 -6.89 15.55 -4.29
N ARG A 84 -6.81 16.60 -5.10
CA ARG A 84 -5.57 17.32 -5.40
C ARG A 84 -4.75 17.62 -4.13
N SER A 85 -5.44 18.01 -3.05
CA SER A 85 -4.84 18.27 -1.74
C SER A 85 -4.22 17.05 -1.04
N ALA A 86 -4.76 15.85 -1.26
CA ALA A 86 -4.18 14.63 -0.69
C ALA A 86 -2.88 14.26 -1.41
N ALA A 87 -2.85 14.38 -2.75
CA ALA A 87 -1.63 14.19 -3.52
C ALA A 87 -0.56 15.24 -3.17
N GLU A 88 -0.95 16.50 -3.01
CA GLU A 88 -0.05 17.58 -2.57
C GLU A 88 0.50 17.33 -1.16
N LYS A 89 -0.36 16.98 -0.18
CA LYS A 89 0.10 16.62 1.17
C LYS A 89 1.04 15.43 1.18
N ILE A 90 0.81 14.43 0.33
CA ILE A 90 1.68 13.26 0.23
C ILE A 90 3.02 13.63 -0.40
N ILE A 91 3.03 14.47 -1.44
CA ILE A 91 4.27 14.98 -2.04
C ILE A 91 5.05 15.81 -1.01
N GLU A 92 4.35 16.65 -0.24
CA GLU A 92 4.96 17.47 0.81
C GLU A 92 5.51 16.61 1.96
N TRP A 93 4.76 15.61 2.40
CA TRP A 93 5.17 14.68 3.45
C TRP A 93 6.36 13.83 3.02
N VAL A 94 6.33 13.25 1.82
CA VAL A 94 7.48 12.52 1.22
C VAL A 94 8.67 13.46 1.00
N SER A 95 8.43 14.76 0.79
CA SER A 95 9.50 15.76 0.70
C SER A 95 10.09 16.13 2.05
N LYS A 96 9.35 16.01 3.15
CA LYS A 96 9.84 16.29 4.51
C LYS A 96 10.43 15.07 5.21
N ILE A 97 10.06 13.86 4.78
CA ILE A 97 10.54 12.63 5.41
C ILE A 97 12.03 12.40 5.12
N SER A 98 12.77 12.00 6.14
CA SER A 98 14.18 11.64 5.99
C SER A 98 14.32 10.28 5.30
N THR A 99 15.51 10.02 4.75
CA THR A 99 15.89 8.73 4.16
C THR A 99 15.73 7.57 5.15
N ASN A 100 15.98 7.81 6.43
CA ASN A 100 15.78 6.82 7.49
C ASN A 100 14.28 6.54 7.74
N GLY A 101 13.42 7.56 7.65
CA GLY A 101 11.97 7.37 7.73
C GLY A 101 11.42 6.52 6.57
N LEU A 102 11.94 6.72 5.35
CA LEU A 102 11.58 5.89 4.19
C LEU A 102 12.02 4.43 4.35
N ARG A 103 13.20 4.20 4.93
CA ARG A 103 13.67 2.84 5.27
C ARG A 103 12.79 2.19 6.34
N GLY A 104 12.29 2.93 7.32
CA GLY A 104 11.33 2.41 8.30
C GLY A 104 10.03 1.95 7.65
N ILE A 105 9.48 2.75 6.73
CA ILE A 105 8.30 2.38 5.94
C ILE A 105 8.57 1.15 5.07
N ALA A 106 9.77 1.07 4.49
CA ALA A 106 10.18 -0.08 3.70
C ALA A 106 10.16 -1.38 4.51
N VAL A 107 10.67 -1.35 5.75
CA VAL A 107 10.64 -2.50 6.66
C VAL A 107 9.20 -2.92 6.97
N LEU A 108 8.31 -1.95 7.22
CA LEU A 108 6.88 -2.25 7.42
C LEU A 108 6.26 -2.93 6.19
N TYR A 109 6.58 -2.47 4.98
CA TYR A 109 6.09 -3.10 3.75
C TYR A 109 6.64 -4.52 3.56
N ILE A 110 7.91 -4.76 3.89
CA ILE A 110 8.51 -6.11 3.82
C ILE A 110 7.86 -7.04 4.85
N LEU A 111 7.70 -6.59 6.10
CA LEU A 111 7.06 -7.38 7.15
C LEU A 111 5.60 -7.72 6.80
N PHE A 112 4.87 -6.73 6.29
CA PHE A 112 3.48 -6.93 5.86
C PHE A 112 3.38 -7.91 4.69
N GLY A 113 4.26 -7.77 3.70
CA GLY A 113 4.32 -8.69 2.57
C GLY A 113 4.73 -10.11 2.97
N ALA A 114 5.70 -10.25 3.88
CA ALA A 114 6.12 -11.55 4.42
C ALA A 114 5.00 -12.23 5.23
N ALA A 115 4.24 -11.47 6.03
CA ALA A 115 3.07 -11.97 6.75
C ALA A 115 1.98 -12.49 5.80
N LEU A 116 1.70 -11.76 4.71
CA LEU A 116 0.75 -12.19 3.68
C LEU A 116 1.21 -13.45 2.94
N ILE A 117 2.51 -13.57 2.64
CA ILE A 117 3.08 -14.79 2.06
C ILE A 117 2.92 -15.96 3.04
N GLY A 118 3.25 -15.76 4.32
CA GLY A 118 3.10 -16.79 5.34
C GLY A 118 1.65 -17.28 5.50
N MET A 119 0.68 -16.36 5.52
CA MET A 119 -0.75 -16.72 5.54
C MET A 119 -1.16 -17.52 4.31
N SER A 120 -0.57 -17.23 3.14
CA SER A 120 -0.90 -17.96 1.90
C SER A 120 -0.41 -19.41 1.84
N TYR A 121 0.47 -19.83 2.75
CA TYR A 121 0.94 -21.22 2.87
C TYR A 121 0.19 -22.03 3.93
N LEU A 122 -0.51 -21.35 4.85
CA LEU A 122 -1.30 -21.98 5.92
C LEU A 122 -2.70 -22.39 5.45
N ASN A 123 -3.02 -22.13 4.18
CA ASN A 123 -4.35 -22.15 3.61
C ASN A 123 -4.34 -22.83 2.23
#